data_AF-A0A117KEP1-F1
#
_entry.id   AF-A0A117KEP1-F1
#
_cell.length_a   1.000
_cell.length_b   1.000
_cell.length_c   1.000
_cell.angle_alpha   90.00
_cell.angle_beta   90.00
_cell.angle_gamma   90.00
#
_symmetry.space_group_name_H-M   'P 1'
#
loop_
_entity.id
_entity.type
_entity.pdbx_description
1 polymer ?
#
loop_
_entity_poly.entity_id
_entity_poly.type
_entity_poly.pdbx_seq_one_letter_code
_entity_poly.pdbx_strand_id
1 'polypeptide(L)'
;MEFIHFVNKSALNIIKNNGIEVESSYRGPVILIFPLIRINFKSPSHAFRLQAIKNNLNLSIVESWERIGALEIRQNNEKVYGAIFSLNAEFYPMKVNIDISSSIAKKFVKKIDMLDSSLVIYDCDKSLSEVVANSSWKKYTIEAKFEVKSEIGLLALLECFKKSGGGIWGALSIYCLISKNIEEKFIKEIVDF
;
A
#
# COMPACT_ATOMS: atom_id res chain seq x y z
N MET A 1 -2.91 -5.93 12.80
CA MET A 1 -1.83 -5.53 11.86
C MET A 1 -1.46 -4.08 12.09
N GLU A 2 -0.18 -3.74 11.97
CA GLU A 2 0.30 -2.35 12.05
C GLU A 2 0.33 -1.68 10.68
N PHE A 3 0.14 -0.37 10.68
CA PHE A 3 0.17 0.50 9.52
C PHE A 3 1.00 1.74 9.81
N ILE A 4 1.43 2.41 8.75
CA ILE A 4 2.12 3.70 8.82
C ILE A 4 1.46 4.72 7.89
N HIS A 5 1.31 5.94 8.38
CA HIS A 5 0.90 7.11 7.61
C HIS A 5 2.01 8.17 7.69
N PHE A 6 2.35 8.79 6.55
CA PHE A 6 3.44 9.76 6.48
C PHE A 6 2.90 11.18 6.43
N VAL A 7 3.51 12.07 7.21
CA VAL A 7 3.09 13.46 7.37
C VAL A 7 4.29 14.40 7.48
N ASN A 8 4.05 15.68 7.23
CA ASN A 8 5.02 16.74 7.51
C ASN A 8 4.91 17.22 8.97
N LYS A 9 5.80 18.14 9.35
CA LYS A 9 5.87 18.69 10.71
C LYS A 9 4.57 19.37 11.17
N SER A 10 3.85 20.02 10.26
CA SER A 10 2.66 20.80 10.61
C SER A 10 1.51 19.91 11.08
N ALA A 11 1.26 18.81 10.36
CA ALA A 11 0.26 17.81 10.72
C ALA A 11 0.63 16.99 11.96
N LEU A 12 1.92 16.82 12.25
CA LEU A 12 2.39 16.05 13.41
C LEU A 12 1.82 16.55 14.75
N ASN A 13 1.73 17.87 14.92
CA ASN A 13 1.22 18.45 16.17
C ASN A 13 -0.28 18.18 16.38
N ILE A 14 -1.03 18.09 15.28
CA ILE A 14 -2.45 17.73 15.29
C ILE A 14 -2.58 16.25 15.64
N ILE A 15 -1.80 15.40 14.99
CA ILE A 15 -1.84 13.94 15.16
C ILE A 15 -1.61 13.50 16.59
N LYS A 16 -0.72 14.17 17.32
CA LYS A 16 -0.43 13.87 18.72
C LYS A 16 -1.60 14.07 19.68
N ASN A 17 -2.57 14.92 19.34
CA ASN A 17 -3.66 15.32 20.25
C ASN A 17 -5.07 14.98 19.71
N ASN A 18 -5.20 14.74 18.41
CA ASN A 18 -6.48 14.52 17.75
C ASN A 18 -6.52 13.21 16.96
N GLY A 19 -5.36 12.57 16.76
CA GLY A 19 -5.21 11.46 15.82
C GLY A 19 -5.14 11.91 14.37
N ILE A 20 -5.36 10.98 13.44
CA ILE A 20 -5.25 11.23 11.99
C ILE A 20 -6.66 11.45 11.44
N GLU A 21 -6.88 12.62 10.85
CA GLU A 21 -8.17 13.00 10.27
C GLU A 21 -8.24 12.63 8.79
N VAL A 22 -9.45 12.36 8.31
CA VAL A 22 -9.71 12.18 6.89
C VAL A 22 -9.54 13.51 6.17
N GLU A 23 -8.65 13.53 5.18
CA GLU A 23 -8.36 14.71 4.37
C GLU A 23 -8.79 14.51 2.92
N SER A 24 -9.01 15.62 2.22
CA SER A 24 -9.29 15.59 0.78
C SER A 24 -8.02 15.30 -0.01
N SER A 25 -8.05 14.27 -0.85
CA SER A 25 -6.98 13.91 -1.76
C SER A 25 -7.50 13.69 -3.18
N TYR A 26 -6.59 13.46 -4.13
CA TYR A 26 -6.97 13.04 -5.49
C TYR A 26 -7.70 11.68 -5.54
N ARG A 27 -7.68 10.90 -4.43
CA ARG A 27 -8.43 9.65 -4.26
C ARG A 27 -9.74 9.84 -3.49
N GLY A 28 -10.14 11.08 -3.21
CA GLY A 28 -11.32 11.43 -2.41
C GLY A 28 -10.96 11.74 -0.95
N PRO A 29 -11.98 11.87 -0.07
CA PRO A 29 -11.79 12.09 1.36
C PRO A 29 -11.33 10.79 2.03
N VAL A 30 -10.01 10.61 2.18
CA VAL A 30 -9.40 9.38 2.70
C VAL A 30 -8.08 9.65 3.42
N ILE A 31 -7.69 8.75 4.32
CA ILE A 31 -6.33 8.64 4.87
C ILE A 31 -5.60 7.56 4.08
N LEU A 32 -4.44 7.90 3.53
CA LEU A 32 -3.57 6.98 2.81
C LEU A 32 -2.58 6.32 3.77
N ILE A 33 -2.67 4.99 3.90
CA ILE A 33 -1.89 4.23 4.89
C ILE A 33 -1.18 3.05 4.23
N PHE A 34 -0.05 2.66 4.80
CA PHE A 34 0.75 1.55 4.30
C PHE A 34 0.79 0.40 5.32
N PRO A 35 0.51 -0.84 4.92
CA PRO A 35 0.63 -1.99 5.82
C PRO A 35 2.09 -2.16 6.23
N LEU A 36 2.38 -2.22 7.53
CA LEU A 36 3.74 -2.33 8.07
C LEU A 36 4.30 -3.76 7.94
N ILE A 37 4.37 -4.22 6.70
CA ILE A 37 4.90 -5.52 6.30
C ILE A 37 5.99 -5.32 5.25
N ARG A 38 7.00 -6.18 5.27
CA ARG A 38 8.05 -6.15 4.26
C ARG A 38 7.47 -6.55 2.89
N ILE A 39 7.59 -5.66 1.91
CA ILE A 39 7.35 -5.94 0.49
C ILE A 39 8.68 -5.69 -0.23
N ASN A 40 9.14 -6.69 -0.97
CA ASN A 40 10.44 -6.57 -1.63
C ASN A 40 10.38 -5.57 -2.78
N PHE A 41 11.34 -4.66 -2.86
CA PHE A 41 11.55 -3.86 -4.06
C PHE A 41 11.96 -4.78 -5.23
N LYS A 42 11.35 -4.53 -6.38
CA LYS A 42 11.64 -5.19 -7.64
C LYS A 42 12.09 -4.12 -8.63
N SER A 43 12.95 -4.50 -9.54
CA SER A 43 13.54 -3.57 -10.49
C SER A 43 13.30 -4.04 -11.92
N PRO A 44 12.92 -3.13 -12.85
CA PRO A 44 12.65 -3.46 -14.23
C PRO A 44 13.89 -3.94 -15.00
N SER A 45 15.10 -3.71 -14.48
CA SER A 45 16.36 -4.19 -15.09
C SER A 45 17.32 -4.78 -14.06
N HIS A 46 18.24 -5.65 -14.51
CA HIS A 46 19.26 -6.28 -13.66
C HIS A 46 20.22 -5.27 -13.02
N ALA A 47 20.59 -4.20 -13.74
CA ALA A 47 21.48 -3.16 -13.23
C ALA A 47 20.81 -2.34 -12.11
N PHE A 48 19.57 -1.90 -12.33
CA PHE A 48 18.80 -1.17 -11.32
C PHE A 48 18.43 -2.09 -10.13
N ARG A 49 18.35 -3.42 -10.38
CA ARG A 49 18.13 -4.44 -9.35
C ARG A 49 19.32 -4.52 -8.39
N LEU A 50 20.56 -4.48 -8.86
CA LEU A 50 21.74 -4.59 -7.99
C LEU A 50 21.90 -3.38 -7.06
N GLN A 51 21.64 -2.17 -7.55
CA GLN A 51 21.75 -0.94 -6.76
C GLN A 51 20.57 -0.78 -5.79
N ALA A 52 19.33 -1.05 -6.25
CA ALA A 52 18.15 -1.00 -5.40
C ALA A 52 18.13 -2.13 -4.34
N ILE A 53 18.60 -3.33 -4.68
CA ILE A 53 18.74 -4.44 -3.70
C ILE A 53 19.79 -4.08 -2.64
N LYS A 54 20.98 -3.60 -3.02
CA LYS A 54 22.01 -3.18 -2.03
C LYS A 54 21.50 -2.08 -1.10
N ASN A 55 20.76 -1.10 -1.63
CA ASN A 55 20.26 0.03 -0.86
C ASN A 55 19.00 -0.27 -0.04
N ASN A 56 18.29 -1.37 -0.28
CA ASN A 56 17.04 -1.72 0.42
C ASN A 56 17.14 -2.97 1.32
N LEU A 57 18.12 -3.86 1.12
CA LEU A 57 18.31 -5.02 2.00
C LEU A 57 18.62 -4.61 3.45
N ASN A 58 19.30 -3.48 3.64
CA ASN A 58 19.70 -2.97 4.95
C ASN A 58 18.65 -2.04 5.59
N LEU A 59 17.56 -1.72 4.89
CA LEU A 59 16.51 -0.88 5.44
C LEU A 59 15.54 -1.68 6.31
N SER A 60 15.08 -1.03 7.37
CA SER A 60 13.90 -1.44 8.12
C SER A 60 12.65 -1.38 7.23
N ILE A 61 11.56 -1.99 7.70
CA ILE A 61 10.25 -1.95 7.02
C ILE A 61 9.75 -0.50 6.93
N VAL A 62 9.98 0.26 8.01
CA VAL A 62 9.57 1.65 8.17
C VAL A 62 10.29 2.55 7.14
N GLU A 63 11.61 2.47 7.05
CA GLU A 63 12.41 3.20 6.04
C GLU A 63 12.07 2.77 4.60
N SER A 64 11.71 1.51 4.40
CA SER A 64 11.30 1.02 3.07
C SER A 64 10.00 1.68 2.61
N TRP A 65 9.03 1.81 3.51
CA TRP A 65 7.77 2.49 3.20
C TRP A 65 7.93 3.99 3.04
N GLU A 66 8.79 4.61 3.85
CA GLU A 66 9.03 6.05 3.78
C GLU A 66 9.51 6.48 2.39
N ARG A 67 10.40 5.71 1.76
CA ARG A 67 10.87 5.98 0.39
C ARG A 67 9.79 6.01 -0.68
N ILE A 68 8.63 5.41 -0.40
CA ILE A 68 7.51 5.30 -1.33
C ILE A 68 6.41 6.29 -0.92
N GLY A 69 5.98 6.18 0.34
CA GLY A 69 4.82 6.86 0.88
C GLY A 69 5.04 8.32 1.25
N ALA A 70 6.29 8.77 1.38
CA ALA A 70 6.63 10.17 1.66
C ALA A 70 7.23 10.91 0.46
N LEU A 71 7.07 10.38 -0.76
CA LEU A 71 7.68 10.96 -1.96
C LEU A 71 7.29 12.42 -2.18
N GLU A 72 6.01 12.75 -1.99
CA GLU A 72 5.50 14.12 -2.16
C GLU A 72 6.08 15.08 -1.10
N ILE A 73 6.08 14.67 0.18
CA ILE A 73 6.66 15.44 1.28
C ILE A 73 8.14 15.73 1.01
N ARG A 74 8.89 14.74 0.52
CA ARG A 74 10.29 14.90 0.11
C ARG A 74 10.46 15.86 -1.07
N GLN A 75 9.61 15.74 -2.08
CA GLN A 75 9.66 16.63 -3.26
C GLN A 75 9.40 18.09 -2.89
N ASN A 76 8.62 18.32 -1.83
CA ASN A 76 8.39 19.64 -1.26
C ASN A 76 9.51 20.11 -0.32
N ASN A 77 10.61 19.34 -0.18
CA ASN A 77 11.71 19.57 0.75
C ASN A 77 11.26 19.72 2.22
N GLU A 78 10.17 19.06 2.59
CA GLU A 78 9.67 19.04 3.95
C GLU A 78 10.26 17.87 4.74
N LYS A 79 10.36 18.05 6.06
CA LYS A 79 10.76 16.99 6.97
C LYS A 79 9.66 15.93 7.07
N VAL A 80 10.03 14.67 6.94
CA VAL A 80 9.12 13.52 6.94
C VAL A 80 8.99 12.95 8.34
N TYR A 81 7.76 12.69 8.75
CA TYR A 81 7.42 11.93 9.94
C TYR A 81 6.50 10.76 9.56
N GLY A 82 6.56 9.68 10.35
CA GLY A 82 5.66 8.54 10.20
C GLY A 82 4.89 8.28 11.49
N ALA A 83 3.57 8.23 11.42
CA ALA A 83 2.72 7.77 12.52
C ALA A 83 2.43 6.28 12.34
N ILE A 84 2.89 5.45 13.29
CA ILE A 84 2.64 4.00 13.32
C ILE A 84 1.45 3.73 14.24
N PHE A 85 0.48 2.97 13.76
CA PHE A 85 -0.76 2.67 14.48
C PHE A 85 -1.26 1.25 14.18
N SER A 86 -2.22 0.79 14.98
CA SER A 86 -2.97 -0.45 14.72
C SER A 86 -4.45 -0.17 14.58
N LEU A 87 -5.06 -0.78 13.57
CA LEU A 87 -6.49 -0.67 13.32
C LEU A 87 -7.22 -1.88 13.90
N ASN A 88 -8.42 -1.66 14.43
CA ASN A 88 -9.32 -2.73 14.87
C ASN A 88 -10.27 -3.14 13.71
N ALA A 89 -11.24 -4.01 14.00
CA ALA A 89 -12.19 -4.51 13.01
C ALA A 89 -13.11 -3.45 12.39
N GLU A 90 -13.33 -2.30 13.05
CA GLU A 90 -14.26 -1.26 12.59
C GLU A 90 -13.78 -0.51 11.35
N PHE A 91 -12.49 -0.60 11.05
CA PHE A 91 -11.86 -0.02 9.87
C PHE A 91 -12.00 -0.90 8.61
N TYR A 92 -12.64 -2.06 8.74
CA TYR A 92 -13.00 -2.92 7.62
C TYR A 92 -14.51 -2.80 7.30
N PRO A 93 -14.91 -2.90 6.01
CA PRO A 93 -14.07 -3.15 4.85
C PRO A 93 -13.19 -1.96 4.48
N MET A 94 -11.97 -2.27 4.04
CA MET A 94 -10.94 -1.30 3.68
C MET A 94 -10.68 -1.36 2.17
N LYS A 95 -10.51 -0.21 1.53
CA LYS A 95 -10.08 -0.17 0.12
C LYS A 95 -8.56 -0.31 0.05
N VAL A 96 -8.09 -1.19 -0.82
CA VAL A 96 -6.67 -1.48 -1.03
C VAL A 96 -6.37 -1.32 -2.51
N ASN A 97 -5.40 -0.48 -2.82
CA ASN A 97 -4.93 -0.28 -4.18
C ASN A 97 -3.63 -1.02 -4.37
N ILE A 98 -3.51 -1.74 -5.48
CA ILE A 98 -2.32 -2.50 -5.86
C ILE A 98 -2.00 -2.22 -7.32
N ASP A 99 -0.77 -1.78 -7.56
CA ASP A 99 -0.22 -1.63 -8.88
C ASP A 99 0.36 -2.97 -9.38
N ILE A 100 -0.34 -3.60 -10.33
CA ILE A 100 0.02 -4.93 -10.84
C ILE A 100 0.80 -4.81 -12.14
N SER A 101 2.08 -5.18 -12.13
CA SER A 101 2.88 -5.29 -13.37
C SER A 101 2.30 -6.35 -14.32
N SER A 102 2.26 -6.05 -15.61
CA SER A 102 1.92 -7.00 -16.68
C SER A 102 2.70 -8.33 -16.59
N SER A 103 3.95 -8.30 -16.12
CA SER A 103 4.78 -9.49 -15.94
C SER A 103 4.24 -10.49 -14.90
N ILE A 104 3.49 -10.02 -13.90
CA ILE A 104 2.92 -10.85 -12.84
C ILE A 104 1.41 -11.03 -12.97
N ALA A 105 0.73 -10.21 -13.78
CA ALA A 105 -0.72 -10.08 -13.82
C ALA A 105 -1.45 -11.41 -13.97
N LYS A 106 -1.06 -12.25 -14.95
CA LYS A 106 -1.68 -13.58 -15.16
C LYS A 106 -1.54 -14.50 -13.95
N LYS A 107 -0.40 -14.45 -13.25
CA LYS A 107 -0.15 -15.28 -12.07
C LYS A 107 -0.91 -14.74 -10.86
N PHE A 108 -1.01 -13.42 -10.73
CA PHE A 108 -1.74 -12.75 -9.67
C PHE A 108 -3.24 -13.02 -9.75
N VAL A 109 -3.84 -12.85 -10.94
CA VAL A 109 -5.25 -13.18 -11.20
C VAL A 109 -5.57 -14.60 -10.77
N LYS A 110 -4.80 -15.60 -11.23
CA LYS A 110 -5.03 -17.00 -10.86
C LYS A 110 -5.02 -17.24 -9.35
N LYS A 111 -4.27 -16.44 -8.58
CA LYS A 111 -4.25 -16.55 -7.11
C LYS A 111 -5.42 -15.84 -6.47
N ILE A 112 -5.81 -14.68 -6.98
CA ILE A 112 -7.00 -13.95 -6.53
C ILE A 112 -8.27 -14.74 -6.81
N ASP A 113 -8.40 -15.37 -7.97
CA ASP A 113 -9.56 -16.21 -8.33
C ASP A 113 -9.72 -17.43 -7.41
N MET A 114 -8.66 -17.81 -6.68
CA MET A 114 -8.69 -18.89 -5.69
C MET A 114 -8.96 -18.39 -4.27
N LEU A 115 -8.99 -17.08 -4.03
CA LEU A 115 -9.33 -16.52 -2.72
C LEU A 115 -10.85 -16.54 -2.53
N ASP A 116 -11.27 -16.76 -1.29
CA ASP A 116 -12.66 -16.60 -0.89
C ASP A 116 -13.09 -15.13 -1.06
N SER A 117 -14.15 -14.90 -1.84
CA SER A 117 -14.71 -13.57 -2.08
C SER A 117 -15.31 -12.94 -0.82
N SER A 118 -15.57 -13.73 0.23
CA SER A 118 -15.92 -13.23 1.55
C SER A 118 -14.78 -12.44 2.22
N LEU A 119 -13.53 -12.62 1.77
CA LEU A 119 -12.35 -11.96 2.31
C LEU A 119 -11.89 -10.77 1.48
N VAL A 120 -11.92 -10.90 0.15
CA VAL A 120 -11.38 -9.92 -0.79
C VAL A 120 -12.26 -9.86 -2.04
N ILE A 121 -12.68 -8.66 -2.41
CA ILE A 121 -13.47 -8.41 -3.62
C ILE A 121 -12.68 -7.46 -4.53
N TYR A 122 -12.57 -7.77 -5.82
CA TYR A 122 -12.06 -6.82 -6.80
C TYR A 122 -13.12 -5.74 -7.07
N ASP A 123 -12.76 -4.48 -6.86
CA ASP A 123 -13.67 -3.33 -6.85
C ASP A 123 -13.89 -2.79 -8.27
N CYS A 124 -14.53 -3.61 -9.11
CA CYS A 124 -14.86 -3.30 -10.50
C CYS A 124 -16.09 -4.10 -10.96
N ASP A 125 -16.83 -3.57 -11.94
CA ASP A 125 -17.97 -4.26 -12.56
C ASP A 125 -17.57 -5.52 -13.34
N LYS A 126 -16.28 -5.65 -13.68
CA LYS A 126 -15.69 -6.80 -14.36
C LYS A 126 -14.78 -7.57 -13.41
N SER A 127 -14.62 -8.87 -13.64
CA SER A 127 -13.60 -9.65 -12.95
C SER A 127 -12.19 -9.18 -13.32
N LEU A 128 -11.24 -9.32 -12.40
CA LEU A 128 -9.84 -9.01 -12.69
C LEU A 128 -9.31 -9.86 -13.85
N SER A 129 -9.80 -11.10 -13.98
CA SER A 129 -9.46 -12.03 -15.06
C SER A 129 -9.90 -11.50 -16.42
N GLU A 130 -11.10 -10.94 -16.54
CA GLU A 130 -11.56 -10.26 -17.77
C GLU A 130 -10.75 -9.02 -18.08
N VAL A 131 -10.41 -8.21 -17.06
CA VAL A 131 -9.57 -7.02 -17.23
C VAL A 131 -8.20 -7.42 -17.77
N VAL A 132 -7.59 -8.48 -17.24
CA VAL A 132 -6.27 -9.00 -17.66
C VAL A 132 -6.29 -9.79 -18.99
N ALA A 133 -7.43 -10.37 -19.36
CA ALA A 133 -7.56 -11.08 -20.65
C ALA A 133 -7.72 -10.12 -21.83
N ASN A 134 -8.48 -9.04 -21.65
CA ASN A 134 -8.82 -8.08 -22.71
C ASN A 134 -7.72 -7.05 -22.98
N SER A 135 -6.53 -7.28 -22.45
CA SER A 135 -5.49 -6.28 -22.41
C SER A 135 -4.28 -6.64 -23.28
N SER A 136 -3.98 -5.80 -24.27
CA SER A 136 -2.80 -5.95 -25.14
C SER A 136 -1.55 -5.35 -24.48
N TRP A 137 -0.95 -5.99 -23.45
CA TRP A 137 0.17 -5.37 -22.73
C TRP A 137 1.51 -6.08 -22.91
N LYS A 138 2.52 -5.32 -23.38
CA LYS A 138 3.94 -5.68 -23.22
C LYS A 138 4.70 -4.79 -22.21
N LYS A 139 4.12 -3.70 -21.68
CA LYS A 139 4.85 -2.72 -20.84
C LYS A 139 4.09 -2.00 -19.72
N TYR A 140 2.81 -2.32 -19.44
CA TYR A 140 2.00 -1.50 -18.52
C TYR A 140 1.74 -2.15 -17.15
N THR A 141 1.31 -1.30 -16.23
CA THR A 141 0.81 -1.61 -14.89
C THR A 141 -0.71 -1.45 -14.87
N ILE A 142 -1.40 -2.37 -14.19
CA ILE A 142 -2.83 -2.27 -13.91
C ILE A 142 -2.99 -1.73 -12.49
N GLU A 143 -3.61 -0.55 -12.33
CA GLU A 143 -4.08 -0.09 -11.03
C GLU A 143 -5.32 -0.89 -10.65
N ALA A 144 -5.18 -1.83 -9.72
CA ALA A 144 -6.30 -2.64 -9.24
C ALA A 144 -6.74 -2.17 -7.85
N LYS A 145 -8.05 -2.04 -7.68
CA LYS A 145 -8.68 -1.70 -6.41
C LYS A 145 -9.36 -2.93 -5.85
N PHE A 146 -9.20 -3.16 -4.56
CA PHE A 146 -9.82 -4.26 -3.85
C PHE A 146 -10.56 -3.72 -2.63
N GLU A 147 -11.69 -4.33 -2.32
CA GLU A 147 -12.34 -4.20 -1.04
C GLU A 147 -11.97 -5.41 -0.18
N VAL A 148 -11.28 -5.14 0.93
CA VAL A 148 -10.79 -6.15 1.85
C VAL A 148 -11.64 -6.15 3.11
N LYS A 149 -12.20 -7.30 3.45
CA LYS A 149 -13.24 -7.42 4.50
C LYS A 149 -12.68 -7.61 5.91
N SER A 150 -11.40 -7.95 6.05
CA SER A 150 -10.76 -8.20 7.34
C SER A 150 -9.23 -8.15 7.24
N GLU A 151 -8.56 -8.15 8.39
CA GLU A 151 -7.09 -8.29 8.45
C GLU A 151 -6.60 -9.57 7.77
N ILE A 152 -7.33 -10.68 7.94
CA ILE A 152 -7.02 -11.96 7.27
C ILE A 152 -7.11 -11.80 5.75
N GLY A 153 -8.14 -11.09 5.26
CA GLY A 153 -8.27 -10.77 3.84
C GLY A 153 -7.11 -9.91 3.33
N LEU A 154 -6.65 -8.94 4.11
CA LEU A 154 -5.51 -8.09 3.74
C LEU A 154 -4.23 -8.93 3.60
N LEU A 155 -3.96 -9.78 4.59
CA LEU A 155 -2.81 -10.68 4.56
C LEU A 155 -2.89 -11.65 3.36
N ALA A 156 -4.07 -12.21 3.07
CA ALA A 156 -4.28 -13.10 1.93
C ALA A 156 -4.05 -12.39 0.58
N LEU A 157 -4.55 -11.16 0.41
CA LEU A 157 -4.33 -10.34 -0.78
C LEU A 157 -2.84 -10.05 -0.99
N LEU A 158 -2.15 -9.59 0.08
CA LEU A 158 -0.72 -9.28 0.04
C LEU A 158 0.12 -10.53 -0.24
N GLU A 159 -0.27 -11.68 0.30
CA GLU A 159 0.42 -12.94 0.04
C GLU A 159 0.21 -13.42 -1.40
N CYS A 160 -0.99 -13.27 -1.95
CA CYS A 160 -1.23 -13.52 -3.37
C CYS A 160 -0.35 -12.64 -4.25
N PHE A 161 -0.18 -11.36 -3.89
CA PHE A 161 0.68 -10.44 -4.62
C PHE A 161 2.15 -10.90 -4.55
N LYS A 162 2.67 -11.16 -3.34
CA LYS A 162 4.05 -11.63 -3.13
C LYS A 162 4.34 -12.94 -3.85
N LYS A 163 3.49 -13.97 -3.70
CA LYS A 163 3.65 -15.28 -4.36
C LYS A 163 3.56 -15.19 -5.89
N SER A 164 2.94 -14.14 -6.42
CA SER A 164 2.90 -13.87 -7.86
C SER A 164 4.19 -13.26 -8.41
N GLY A 165 5.14 -12.94 -7.54
CA GLY A 165 6.34 -12.20 -7.89
C GLY A 165 6.19 -10.68 -7.71
N GLY A 166 5.08 -10.25 -7.12
CA GLY A 166 4.81 -8.87 -6.77
C GLY A 166 5.86 -8.28 -5.85
N GLY A 167 6.03 -6.97 -5.97
CA GLY A 167 6.93 -6.15 -5.20
C GLY A 167 6.81 -4.70 -5.65
N ILE A 168 7.52 -3.81 -4.99
CA ILE A 168 7.50 -2.38 -5.32
C ILE A 168 8.45 -2.12 -6.49
N TRP A 169 7.94 -1.67 -7.64
CA TRP A 169 8.76 -1.34 -8.81
C TRP A 169 8.80 0.17 -9.01
N GLY A 170 9.89 0.84 -8.65
CA GLY A 170 9.90 2.31 -8.63
C GLY A 170 8.84 2.85 -7.66
N ALA A 171 7.85 3.59 -8.17
CA ALA A 171 6.71 4.10 -7.41
C ALA A 171 5.46 3.20 -7.42
N LEU A 172 5.49 2.05 -8.12
CA LEU A 172 4.35 1.13 -8.16
C LEU A 172 4.07 0.57 -6.77
N SER A 173 2.91 0.93 -6.23
CA SER A 173 2.64 0.95 -4.81
C SER A 173 1.53 -0.01 -4.41
N ILE A 174 1.53 -0.33 -3.12
CA ILE A 174 0.41 -0.90 -2.42
C ILE A 174 0.09 0.03 -1.28
N TYR A 175 -1.13 0.55 -1.24
CA TYR A 175 -1.60 1.39 -0.15
C TYR A 175 -3.05 1.06 0.15
N CYS A 176 -3.43 1.34 1.38
CA CYS A 176 -4.80 1.22 1.84
C CYS A 176 -5.38 2.62 2.03
N LEU A 177 -6.68 2.73 1.82
CA LEU A 177 -7.44 3.97 1.98
C LEU A 177 -8.47 3.77 3.09
N ILE A 178 -8.46 4.68 4.06
CA ILE A 178 -9.39 4.71 5.19
C ILE A 178 -10.27 5.94 5.07
N SER A 179 -11.59 5.78 5.12
CA SER A 179 -12.55 6.88 5.07
C SER A 179 -13.08 7.27 6.46
N LYS A 180 -12.32 6.96 7.51
CA LYS A 180 -12.66 7.18 8.93
C LYS A 180 -11.45 7.76 9.64
N ASN A 181 -11.68 8.66 10.60
CA ASN A 181 -10.59 9.19 11.42
C ASN A 181 -9.97 8.08 12.26
N ILE A 182 -8.66 8.19 12.52
CA ILE A 182 -7.93 7.30 13.41
C ILE A 182 -7.67 8.08 14.70
N GLU A 183 -8.35 7.71 15.79
CA GLU A 183 -8.14 8.35 17.08
C GLU A 183 -6.69 8.20 17.57
N GLU A 184 -6.22 9.19 18.34
CA GLU A 184 -4.87 9.24 18.92
C GLU A 184 -4.48 7.95 19.68
N LYS A 185 -5.44 7.31 20.35
CA LYS A 185 -5.23 6.09 21.16
C LYS A 185 -4.76 4.89 20.33
N PHE A 186 -4.97 4.92 19.01
CA PHE A 186 -4.50 3.89 18.09
C PHE A 186 -3.03 4.10 17.66
N ILE A 187 -2.50 5.30 17.86
CA ILE A 187 -1.13 5.67 17.52
C ILE A 187 -0.19 5.11 18.58
N LYS A 188 0.77 4.31 18.13
CA LYS A 188 1.76 3.67 18.99
C LYS A 188 3.07 4.42 19.04
N GLU A 189 3.49 4.96 17.90
CA GLU A 189 4.80 5.55 17.72
C GLU A 189 4.78 6.62 16.64
N ILE A 190 5.61 7.64 16.82
CA ILE A 190 5.94 8.62 15.80
C ILE A 190 7.43 8.50 15.49
N VAL A 191 7.75 8.24 14.23
CA VAL A 191 9.11 8.09 13.73
C VAL A 191 9.52 9.37 12.99
N ASP A 192 10.77 9.77 13.19
CA ASP A 192 11.42 10.92 12.55
C ASP A 192 12.46 10.40 11.54
N PHE A 193 12.42 10.90 10.29
CA PHE A 193 13.26 10.47 9.17
C PHE A 193 14.18 11.57 8.65
#